data_AF-A0A7C3EYD2-F1
#
_entry.id   AF-A0A7C3EYD2-F1
#
_cell.length_a   1.000
_cell.length_b   1.000
_cell.length_c   1.000
_cell.angle_alpha   90.00
_cell.angle_beta   90.00
_cell.angle_gamma   90.00
#
_symmetry.space_group_name_H-M   'P 1'
#
loop_
_entity.id
_entity.type
_entity.pdbx_description
1 polymer ?
#
loop_
_entity_poly.entity_id
_entity_poly.type
_entity_poly.pdbx_seq_one_letter_code
_entity_poly.pdbx_strand_id
1 'polypeptide(L)'
;MRRSTRRKLIVLAALGGCAVAVGLAVLLPRGHGQAGSGSALPPSPPGVREAMAFSSRGAAGLVAAALELVVGQGHAQAALWPVGNSRWVCVMVDGAGKFYDLDLGMSADAFAGLLEGGFKPASPDGARTAGIYRAVARRAVPEFNELRGDRVLVLVCPRAEWPGLSLRWPAVTATGK
;
A
#
# COMPACT_ATOMS: atom_id res chain seq x y z
N MET A 1 -26.65 -60.65 -29.25
CA MET A 1 -27.12 -60.20 -27.91
C MET A 1 -27.34 -58.69 -28.00
N ARG A 2 -28.54 -58.10 -28.26
CA ARG A 2 -29.71 -57.84 -27.37
C ARG A 2 -29.27 -57.46 -25.94
N ARG A 3 -29.52 -56.28 -25.34
CA ARG A 3 -30.55 -55.20 -25.42
C ARG A 3 -29.89 -53.85 -24.99
N SER A 4 -30.06 -52.72 -25.68
CA SER A 4 -31.08 -51.66 -25.44
C SER A 4 -31.49 -51.44 -23.97
N THR A 5 -31.15 -50.30 -23.37
CA THR A 5 -32.03 -49.63 -22.39
C THR A 5 -31.77 -48.10 -22.37
N ARG A 6 -32.65 -47.36 -23.06
CA ARG A 6 -32.96 -45.95 -22.79
C ARG A 6 -33.81 -45.86 -21.52
N ARG A 7 -33.60 -44.86 -20.64
CA ARG A 7 -34.57 -44.32 -19.66
C ARG A 7 -34.06 -42.95 -19.18
N LYS A 8 -34.84 -41.90 -18.91
CA LYS A 8 -36.13 -41.32 -19.35
C LYS A 8 -36.21 -40.01 -18.55
N LEU A 9 -36.62 -38.90 -19.17
CA LEU A 9 -36.94 -37.62 -18.49
C LEU A 9 -37.97 -37.83 -17.38
N ILE A 10 -37.85 -37.07 -16.29
CA ILE A 10 -38.99 -36.59 -15.51
C ILE A 10 -38.77 -35.11 -15.20
N VAL A 11 -39.51 -34.28 -15.92
CA VAL A 11 -39.95 -32.94 -15.51
C VAL A 11 -41.18 -33.15 -14.64
N LEU A 12 -41.26 -32.49 -13.49
CA LEU A 12 -42.53 -32.21 -12.83
C LEU A 12 -42.49 -30.79 -12.26
N ALA A 13 -43.29 -29.96 -12.90
CA ALA A 13 -43.68 -28.62 -12.51
C ALA A 13 -44.79 -28.68 -11.43
N ALA A 14 -45.25 -27.48 -11.05
CA ALA A 14 -46.49 -27.14 -10.36
C ALA A 14 -46.37 -26.98 -8.83
N LEU A 15 -46.94 -25.96 -8.17
CA LEU A 15 -47.63 -24.72 -8.56
C LEU A 15 -48.03 -24.04 -7.23
N GLY A 16 -48.08 -22.71 -7.22
CA GLY A 16 -48.92 -21.92 -6.30
C GLY A 16 -48.21 -21.42 -5.03
N GLY A 17 -48.32 -20.16 -4.64
CA GLY A 17 -49.18 -19.07 -5.11
C GLY A 17 -49.51 -18.15 -3.91
N CYS A 18 -49.79 -16.87 -4.21
CA CYS A 18 -50.21 -15.76 -3.32
C CYS A 18 -49.06 -15.10 -2.52
N ALA A 19 -48.50 -13.95 -2.91
CA ALA A 19 -49.07 -12.64 -3.24
C ALA A 19 -49.82 -11.97 -2.08
N VAL A 20 -49.14 -11.03 -1.40
CA VAL A 20 -49.76 -9.84 -0.81
C VAL A 20 -48.86 -8.65 -1.11
N ALA A 21 -49.38 -7.71 -1.90
CA ALA A 21 -48.81 -6.41 -2.17
C ALA A 21 -49.40 -5.39 -1.19
N VAL A 22 -48.54 -4.60 -0.56
CA VAL A 22 -48.81 -3.28 0.04
C VAL A 22 -47.47 -2.54 -0.11
N GLY A 23 -47.27 -1.45 -0.84
CA GLY A 23 -48.16 -0.36 -1.19
C GLY A 23 -47.86 0.85 -0.30
N LEU A 24 -46.85 1.67 -0.61
CA LEU A 24 -46.98 3.13 -0.53
C LEU A 24 -45.80 3.85 -1.19
N ALA A 25 -46.16 4.87 -1.96
CA ALA A 25 -45.31 5.78 -2.71
C ALA A 25 -44.56 6.78 -1.80
N VAL A 26 -43.69 7.57 -2.44
CA VAL A 26 -43.60 9.04 -2.36
C VAL A 26 -42.13 9.54 -2.34
N LEU A 27 -41.87 10.47 -3.28
CA LEU A 27 -40.78 11.46 -3.39
C LEU A 27 -39.41 11.02 -3.96
N LEU A 28 -39.19 11.47 -5.22
CA LEU A 28 -37.88 11.88 -5.71
C LEU A 28 -37.28 12.97 -4.80
N PRO A 29 -35.96 12.95 -4.62
CA PRO A 29 -35.19 14.18 -4.82
C PRO A 29 -34.05 13.96 -5.82
N ARG A 30 -33.96 14.87 -6.79
CA ARG A 30 -32.68 15.23 -7.41
C ARG A 30 -31.74 15.68 -6.30
N GLY A 31 -30.61 15.02 -6.14
CA GLY A 31 -29.53 15.44 -5.25
C GLY A 31 -28.18 15.26 -5.92
N HIS A 32 -27.55 16.37 -6.29
CA HIS A 32 -26.09 16.45 -6.34
C HIS A 32 -25.56 16.07 -4.95
N GLY A 33 -24.68 15.08 -4.90
CA GLY A 33 -24.04 14.59 -3.67
C GLY A 33 -22.57 14.31 -3.91
N GLN A 34 -21.80 15.39 -4.01
CA GLN A 34 -20.36 15.39 -3.81
C GLN A 34 -20.07 15.18 -2.31
N ALA A 35 -19.36 14.10 -1.97
CA ALA A 35 -18.49 13.95 -0.79
C ALA A 35 -17.94 12.51 -0.85
N GLY A 36 -16.65 12.25 -1.07
CA GLY A 36 -15.54 12.92 -0.38
C GLY A 36 -15.49 12.39 1.06
N SER A 37 -15.08 11.13 1.24
CA SER A 37 -14.60 10.66 2.54
C SER A 37 -13.36 9.81 2.33
N GLY A 38 -12.34 10.44 1.76
CA GLY A 38 -10.97 10.10 2.09
C GLY A 38 -10.80 10.49 3.55
N SER A 39 -10.92 9.53 4.45
CA SER A 39 -10.55 9.70 5.85
C SER A 39 -9.04 9.89 5.90
N ALA A 40 -8.58 11.09 5.57
CA ALA A 40 -7.23 11.54 5.87
C ALA A 40 -7.15 11.59 7.38
N LEU A 41 -6.37 10.68 7.97
CA LEU A 41 -6.00 10.76 9.38
C LEU A 41 -5.48 12.17 9.67
N PRO A 42 -5.84 12.78 10.82
CA PRO A 42 -5.31 14.09 11.17
C PRO A 42 -3.78 14.03 11.18
N PRO A 43 -3.08 15.08 10.71
CA PRO A 43 -1.63 15.10 10.76
C PRO A 43 -1.16 14.96 12.21
N SER A 44 -0.15 14.12 12.42
CA SER A 44 0.45 13.92 13.74
C SER A 44 0.97 15.23 14.34
N PRO A 45 0.94 15.38 15.69
CA PRO A 45 1.48 16.57 16.36
C PRO A 45 2.95 16.82 15.97
N PRO A 46 3.38 18.09 15.86
CA PRO A 46 4.76 18.43 15.54
C PRO A 46 5.72 17.81 16.57
N GLY A 47 6.77 17.15 16.09
CA GLY A 47 7.78 16.50 16.93
C GLY A 47 7.57 15.00 17.18
N VAL A 48 6.39 14.43 16.88
CA VAL A 48 6.15 12.99 17.02
C VAL A 48 6.65 12.25 15.77
N ARG A 49 7.52 11.25 15.98
CA ARG A 49 7.93 10.31 14.93
C ARG A 49 6.86 9.24 14.76
N GLU A 50 6.04 9.36 13.72
CA GLU A 50 4.97 8.41 13.40
C GLU A 50 5.54 7.07 12.94
N ALA A 51 4.94 5.96 13.36
CA ALA A 51 5.35 4.63 12.92
C ALA A 51 5.08 4.44 11.43
N MET A 52 5.98 3.75 10.72
CA MET A 52 5.74 3.40 9.33
C MET A 52 4.61 2.36 9.23
N ALA A 53 3.44 2.80 8.77
CA ALA A 53 2.29 1.93 8.54
C ALA A 53 2.37 1.27 7.15
N PHE A 54 2.94 0.06 7.10
CA PHE A 54 2.94 -0.74 5.87
C PHE A 54 1.53 -1.24 5.55
N SER A 55 1.10 -1.08 4.29
CA SER A 55 -0.28 -1.35 3.90
C SER A 55 -0.38 -1.97 2.51
N SER A 56 -1.29 -2.94 2.37
CA SER A 56 -1.66 -3.56 1.09
C SER A 56 -2.78 -2.79 0.36
N ARG A 57 -3.22 -1.65 0.90
CA ARG A 57 -4.33 -0.85 0.35
C ARG A 57 -3.87 0.54 -0.10
N GLY A 58 -4.68 1.16 -0.96
CA GLY A 58 -4.44 2.52 -1.45
C GLY A 58 -3.12 2.64 -2.21
N ALA A 59 -2.52 3.83 -2.19
CA ALA A 59 -1.27 4.09 -2.90
C ALA A 59 -0.09 3.25 -2.38
N ALA A 60 -0.07 2.90 -1.09
CA ALA A 60 0.92 1.98 -0.52
C ALA A 60 0.80 0.58 -1.14
N GLY A 61 -0.43 0.06 -1.22
CA GLY A 61 -0.70 -1.21 -1.87
C GLY A 61 -0.30 -1.23 -3.35
N LEU A 62 -0.52 -0.13 -4.09
CA LEU A 62 -0.10 -0.02 -5.49
C LEU A 62 1.42 -0.08 -5.64
N VAL A 63 2.17 0.61 -4.76
CA VAL A 63 3.64 0.57 -4.75
C VAL A 63 4.15 -0.83 -4.41
N ALA A 64 3.58 -1.46 -3.37
CA ALA A 64 3.93 -2.82 -2.98
C ALA A 64 3.67 -3.80 -4.14
N ALA A 65 2.49 -3.76 -4.74
CA ALA A 65 2.13 -4.62 -5.88
C ALA A 65 3.06 -4.42 -7.09
N ALA A 66 3.45 -3.18 -7.39
CA ALA A 66 4.40 -2.90 -8.47
C ALA A 66 5.78 -3.50 -8.20
N LEU A 67 6.25 -3.48 -6.94
CA LEU A 67 7.50 -4.12 -6.54
C LEU A 67 7.41 -5.64 -6.57
N GLU A 68 6.27 -6.22 -6.16
CA GLU A 68 6.05 -7.67 -6.20
C GLU A 68 6.14 -8.25 -7.63
N LEU A 69 5.88 -7.45 -8.67
CA LEU A 69 6.14 -7.84 -10.06
C LEU A 69 7.63 -8.05 -10.36
N VAL A 70 8.51 -7.46 -9.57
CA VAL A 70 9.97 -7.55 -9.71
C VAL A 70 10.56 -8.61 -8.79
N VAL A 71 10.10 -8.67 -7.53
CA VAL A 71 10.71 -9.49 -6.48
C VAL A 71 9.90 -10.72 -6.07
N GLY A 72 8.70 -10.89 -6.62
CA GLY A 72 7.77 -11.96 -6.28
C GLY A 72 6.71 -11.54 -5.26
N GLN A 73 5.58 -12.27 -5.27
CA GLN A 73 4.44 -11.99 -4.40
C GLN A 73 4.78 -12.18 -2.91
N GLY A 74 4.37 -11.23 -2.07
CA GLY A 74 4.65 -11.23 -0.64
C GLY A 74 6.09 -10.90 -0.26
N HIS A 75 6.93 -10.51 -1.22
CA HIS A 75 8.34 -10.12 -0.99
C HIS A 75 8.55 -8.60 -1.02
N ALA A 76 7.47 -7.81 -1.03
CA ALA A 76 7.53 -6.37 -0.85
C ALA A 76 6.38 -5.83 0.00
N GLN A 77 6.63 -4.77 0.73
CA GLN A 77 5.61 -3.93 1.38
C GLN A 77 6.01 -2.46 1.27
N ALA A 78 5.01 -1.58 1.31
CA ALA A 78 5.26 -0.14 1.24
C ALA A 78 4.47 0.61 2.30
N ALA A 79 5.06 1.72 2.75
CA ALA A 79 4.44 2.70 3.62
C ALA A 79 4.60 4.09 2.99
N LEU A 80 3.58 4.92 3.10
CA LEU A 80 3.57 6.28 2.55
C LEU A 80 3.32 7.28 3.67
N TRP A 81 3.98 8.42 3.59
CA TRP A 81 3.85 9.50 4.56
C TRP A 81 3.68 10.85 3.85
N PRO A 82 2.57 11.56 4.05
CA PRO A 82 2.43 12.92 3.56
C PRO A 82 3.33 13.88 4.36
N VAL A 83 4.04 14.76 3.66
CA VAL A 83 4.93 15.78 4.24
C VAL A 83 4.61 17.11 3.56
N GLY A 84 3.71 17.91 4.15
CA GLY A 84 3.21 19.12 3.51
C GLY A 84 2.55 18.81 2.15
N ASN A 85 3.07 19.40 1.08
CA ASN A 85 2.63 19.12 -0.30
C ASN A 85 3.41 17.97 -0.97
N SER A 86 4.31 17.32 -0.22
CA SER A 86 5.16 16.24 -0.69
C SER A 86 4.75 14.90 -0.09
N ARG A 87 5.36 13.83 -0.55
CA ARG A 87 5.16 12.48 -0.02
C ARG A 87 6.47 11.71 0.07
N TRP A 88 6.67 11.08 1.20
CA TRP A 88 7.75 10.13 1.39
C TRP A 88 7.22 8.71 1.28
N VAL A 89 8.01 7.85 0.65
CA VAL A 89 7.69 6.46 0.37
C VAL A 89 8.79 5.61 0.98
N CYS A 90 8.42 4.66 1.82
CA CYS A 90 9.32 3.62 2.29
C CYS A 90 8.89 2.34 1.60
N VAL A 91 9.82 1.70 0.90
CA VAL A 91 9.62 0.37 0.36
C VAL A 91 10.52 -0.60 1.10
N MET A 92 9.96 -1.73 1.52
CA MET A 92 10.69 -2.79 2.19
C MET A 92 10.58 -4.05 1.35
N VAL A 93 11.73 -4.61 0.99
CA VAL A 93 11.86 -5.74 0.08
C VAL A 93 12.61 -6.87 0.79
N ASP A 94 12.22 -8.11 0.48
CA ASP A 94 12.85 -9.28 1.07
C ASP A 94 14.26 -9.49 0.49
N GLY A 95 15.20 -9.88 1.34
CA GLY A 95 16.58 -10.13 0.93
C GLY A 95 17.45 -10.67 2.05
N ALA A 96 18.58 -11.25 1.70
CA ALA A 96 19.45 -11.99 2.63
C ALA A 96 20.17 -11.13 3.67
N GLY A 97 20.11 -9.80 3.58
CA GLY A 97 20.80 -8.89 4.50
C GLY A 97 20.02 -7.62 4.73
N LYS A 98 20.44 -6.85 5.73
CA LYS A 98 19.82 -5.58 6.11
C LYS A 98 20.56 -4.39 5.52
N PHE A 99 19.99 -3.80 4.48
CA PHE A 99 20.55 -2.59 3.91
C PHE A 99 19.50 -1.53 3.58
N TYR A 100 19.95 -0.29 3.57
CA TYR A 100 19.15 0.85 3.16
C TYR A 100 19.79 1.58 1.99
N ASP A 101 18.94 2.19 1.18
CA ASP A 101 19.35 3.16 0.16
C ASP A 101 18.37 4.34 0.19
N LEU A 102 18.92 5.55 0.25
CA LEU A 102 18.19 6.77 0.55
C LEU A 102 18.18 7.71 -0.66
N ASP A 103 17.05 8.35 -0.92
CA ASP A 103 17.01 9.44 -1.90
C ASP A 103 17.83 10.65 -1.45
N LEU A 104 18.19 11.50 -2.42
CA LEU A 104 18.96 12.70 -2.19
C LEU A 104 18.31 13.60 -1.12
N GLY A 105 19.12 14.03 -0.15
CA GLY A 105 18.70 14.91 0.94
C GLY A 105 18.08 14.19 2.14
N MET A 106 17.94 12.87 2.09
CA MET A 106 17.55 12.07 3.26
C MET A 106 18.80 11.65 4.06
N SER A 107 18.67 11.58 5.38
CA SER A 107 19.70 11.05 6.28
C SER A 107 19.15 9.85 7.04
N ALA A 108 19.97 8.82 7.23
CA ALA A 108 19.58 7.61 7.96
C ALA A 108 19.21 7.92 9.43
N ASP A 109 19.92 8.86 10.07
CA ASP A 109 19.69 9.25 11.47
C ASP A 109 18.33 9.90 11.71
N ALA A 110 17.70 10.41 10.65
CA ALA A 110 16.36 10.97 10.72
C ALA A 110 15.30 9.89 11.00
N PHE A 111 15.53 8.65 10.54
CA PHE A 111 14.59 7.53 10.63
C PHE A 111 14.85 6.73 11.91
N ALA A 112 14.04 6.93 12.95
CA ALA A 112 14.14 6.12 14.16
C ALA A 112 13.87 4.64 13.84
N GLY A 113 14.63 3.76 14.50
CA GLY A 113 14.58 2.32 14.28
C GLY A 113 15.38 1.83 13.06
N LEU A 114 15.91 2.72 12.19
CA LEU A 114 16.66 2.28 11.00
C LEU A 114 18.03 1.69 11.38
N LEU A 115 18.88 2.47 12.03
CA LEU A 115 20.21 2.01 12.44
C LEU A 115 20.13 0.99 13.59
N GLU A 116 19.20 1.21 14.53
CA GLU A 116 18.91 0.27 15.64
C GLU A 116 18.41 -1.08 15.11
N GLY A 117 17.67 -1.09 14.00
CA GLY A 117 17.25 -2.31 13.31
C GLY A 117 18.39 -3.06 12.63
N GLY A 118 19.61 -2.54 12.66
CA GLY A 118 20.81 -3.15 12.10
C GLY A 118 21.00 -2.91 10.61
N PHE A 119 20.28 -1.97 10.02
CA PHE A 119 20.43 -1.65 8.61
C PHE A 119 21.75 -0.89 8.36
N LYS A 120 22.42 -1.25 7.28
CA LYS A 120 23.66 -0.59 6.82
C LYS A 120 23.44 0.06 5.46
N PRO A 121 24.23 1.07 5.06
CA PRO A 121 24.19 1.55 3.70
C PRO A 121 24.37 0.39 2.71
N ALA A 122 23.63 0.43 1.59
CA ALA A 122 23.80 -0.55 0.53
C ALA A 122 25.24 -0.52 -0.03
N SER A 123 25.80 -1.70 -0.34
CA SER A 123 27.02 -1.79 -1.15
C SER A 123 26.77 -1.23 -2.55
N PRO A 124 27.79 -0.96 -3.38
CA PRO A 124 27.58 -0.46 -4.74
C PRO A 124 26.61 -1.32 -5.59
N ASP A 125 26.69 -2.65 -5.46
CA ASP A 125 25.77 -3.57 -6.14
C ASP A 125 24.36 -3.54 -5.54
N GLY A 126 24.28 -3.45 -4.21
CA GLY A 126 23.02 -3.26 -3.50
C GLY A 126 22.33 -1.93 -3.86
N ALA A 127 23.09 -0.85 -4.02
CA ALA A 127 22.60 0.47 -4.39
C ALA A 127 22.07 0.48 -5.84
N ARG A 128 22.72 -0.24 -6.75
CA ARG A 128 22.19 -0.43 -8.12
C ARG A 128 20.83 -1.13 -8.09
N THR A 129 20.72 -2.19 -7.30
CA THR A 129 19.47 -2.95 -7.13
C THR A 129 18.39 -2.09 -6.46
N ALA A 130 18.74 -1.38 -5.39
CA ALA A 130 17.84 -0.45 -4.73
C ALA A 130 17.39 0.69 -5.65
N GLY A 131 18.24 1.13 -6.58
CA GLY A 131 17.89 2.08 -7.64
C GLY A 131 16.76 1.58 -8.54
N ILE A 132 16.70 0.28 -8.82
CA ILE A 132 15.58 -0.34 -9.55
C ILE A 132 14.29 -0.26 -8.71
N TYR A 133 14.35 -0.67 -7.44
CA TYR A 133 13.18 -0.64 -6.55
C TYR A 133 12.65 0.77 -6.35
N ARG A 134 13.54 1.74 -6.19
CA ARG A 134 13.23 3.16 -6.17
C ARG A 134 12.53 3.59 -7.45
N ALA A 135 13.09 3.28 -8.62
CA ALA A 135 12.48 3.66 -9.90
C ALA A 135 11.07 3.07 -10.07
N VAL A 136 10.86 1.82 -9.65
CA VAL A 136 9.54 1.17 -9.63
C VAL A 136 8.58 1.90 -8.70
N ALA A 137 9.01 2.19 -7.46
CA ALA A 137 8.21 2.91 -6.48
C ALA A 137 7.78 4.29 -6.99
N ARG A 138 8.72 5.05 -7.58
CA ARG A 138 8.46 6.37 -8.17
C ARG A 138 7.38 6.32 -9.25
N ARG A 139 7.45 5.32 -10.14
CA ARG A 139 6.46 5.13 -11.22
C ARG A 139 5.09 4.69 -10.71
N ALA A 140 5.06 3.94 -9.61
CA ALA A 140 3.82 3.42 -9.03
C ALA A 140 3.05 4.47 -8.22
N VAL A 141 3.73 5.53 -7.75
CA VAL A 141 3.07 6.64 -7.05
C VAL A 141 2.50 7.63 -8.07
N PRO A 142 1.17 7.85 -8.10
CA PRO A 142 0.59 8.87 -8.96
C PRO A 142 1.13 10.26 -8.60
N GLU A 143 1.45 11.04 -9.64
CA GLU A 143 1.93 12.42 -9.53
C GLU A 143 3.22 12.57 -8.71
N PHE A 144 4.05 11.52 -8.61
CA PHE A 144 5.35 11.59 -7.95
C PHE A 144 6.21 12.71 -8.55
N ASN A 145 6.70 13.62 -7.69
CA ASN A 145 7.47 14.79 -8.10
C ASN A 145 8.62 15.08 -7.13
N GLU A 146 9.84 14.79 -7.58
CA GLU A 146 11.07 15.01 -6.82
C GLU A 146 11.32 16.49 -6.53
N LEU A 147 10.94 17.39 -7.45
CA LEU A 147 11.10 18.84 -7.29
C LEU A 147 10.18 19.39 -6.22
N ARG A 148 9.01 18.77 -6.02
CA ARG A 148 8.09 19.09 -4.91
C ARG A 148 8.56 18.52 -3.58
N GLY A 149 9.61 17.68 -3.57
CA GLY A 149 10.12 17.06 -2.34
C GLY A 149 9.64 15.63 -2.12
N ASP A 150 9.06 14.97 -3.12
CA ASP A 150 8.72 13.54 -3.00
C ASP A 150 10.01 12.72 -2.95
N ARG A 151 10.07 11.74 -2.03
CA ARG A 151 11.29 10.98 -1.75
C ARG A 151 10.98 9.51 -1.51
N VAL A 152 11.92 8.65 -1.85
CA VAL A 152 11.87 7.20 -1.63
C VAL A 152 13.06 6.74 -0.79
N LEU A 153 12.75 6.01 0.28
CA LEU A 153 13.69 5.17 1.02
C LEU A 153 13.44 3.71 0.61
N VAL A 154 14.52 2.99 0.32
CA VAL A 154 14.50 1.56 0.06
C VAL A 154 15.15 0.84 1.22
N LEU A 155 14.45 -0.14 1.77
CA LEU A 155 14.93 -1.07 2.77
C LEU A 155 14.92 -2.47 2.20
N VAL A 156 16.00 -3.21 2.41
CA VAL A 156 16.06 -4.64 2.13
C VAL A 156 16.42 -5.35 3.41
N CYS A 157 15.63 -6.34 3.80
CA CYS A 157 15.87 -7.17 4.98
C CYS A 157 15.08 -8.47 4.91
N PRO A 158 15.53 -9.53 5.60
CA PRO A 158 14.82 -10.80 5.61
C PRO A 158 13.37 -10.63 6.07
N ARG A 159 12.44 -11.19 5.31
CA ARG A 159 11.00 -11.08 5.57
C ARG A 159 10.58 -11.53 6.98
N ALA A 160 11.27 -12.54 7.52
CA ALA A 160 11.02 -13.03 8.87
C ALA A 160 11.22 -11.96 9.96
N GLU A 161 12.01 -10.92 9.68
CA GLU A 161 12.34 -9.87 10.64
C GLU A 161 11.38 -8.67 10.59
N TRP A 162 10.59 -8.53 9.52
CA TRP A 162 9.73 -7.37 9.31
C TRP A 162 8.80 -7.06 10.49
N PRO A 163 8.13 -8.03 11.15
CA PRO A 163 7.23 -7.74 12.26
C PRO A 163 7.93 -7.17 13.50
N GLY A 164 9.25 -7.38 13.64
CA GLY A 164 10.04 -6.88 14.76
C GLY A 164 10.61 -5.47 14.55
N LEU A 165 10.45 -4.90 13.36
CA LEU A 165 11.01 -3.60 13.02
C LEU A 165 10.13 -2.46 13.57
N SER A 166 10.74 -1.57 14.35
CA SER A 166 10.09 -0.38 14.89
C SER A 166 10.49 0.89 14.12
N LEU A 167 10.24 0.89 12.81
CA LEU A 167 10.61 2.00 11.93
C LEU A 167 9.66 3.18 12.06
N ARG A 168 10.21 4.40 12.08
CA ARG A 168 9.42 5.63 12.19
C ARG A 168 9.83 6.67 11.17
N TRP A 169 8.84 7.40 10.69
CA TRP A 169 9.03 8.60 9.87
C TRP A 169 9.76 9.68 10.69
N PRO A 170 10.58 10.51 10.03
CA PRO A 170 11.19 11.65 10.70
C PRO A 170 10.12 12.63 11.17
N ALA A 171 10.41 13.33 12.28
CA ALA A 171 9.52 14.36 12.78
C ALA A 171 9.41 15.46 11.72
N VAL A 172 8.19 15.71 11.24
CA VAL A 172 7.94 16.86 10.37
C VAL A 172 7.88 18.08 11.28
N THR A 173 8.89 18.96 11.19
CA THR A 173 8.77 20.29 11.79
C THR A 173 7.66 21.01 11.04
N ALA A 174 6.63 21.46 11.76
CA ALA A 174 5.61 22.32 11.18
C ALA A 174 6.32 23.56 10.60
N THR A 175 6.46 23.61 9.29
CA THR A 175 6.87 24.84 8.61
C THR A 175 5.71 25.81 8.80
N GLY A 176 5.93 26.78 9.70
CA GLY A 176 5.01 27.88 9.93
C GLY A 176 4.67 28.56 8.62
N LYS A 177 3.38 28.87 8.46
CA LYS A 177 2.87 29.76 7.42
C LYS A 177 3.54 31.13 7.50
#